data_AF-A0A925GV47-F1
#
_entry.id   AF-A0A925GV47-F1
#
_cell.length_a   1.000
_cell.length_b   1.000
_cell.length_c   1.000
_cell.angle_alpha   90.00
_cell.angle_beta   90.00
_cell.angle_gamma   90.00
#
_symmetry.space_group_name_H-M   'P 1'
#
loop_
_entity.id
_entity.type
_entity.pdbx_description
1 polymer ?
#
loop_
_entity_poly.entity_id
_entity_poly.type
_entity_poly.pdbx_seq_one_letter_code
_entity_poly.pdbx_strand_id
1 'polypeptide(L)'
;MTTSTRPLTTRLAIPLIPRIRRLNAVAHLCCYGLYAPLNAEFLKSLGVRTIIGGEFEAGLVQLASGEGSQADSFSMDRLQFRVPDRSLLPVLGRYARLRVGTTSKRVGQTEASRGCKHLCRHCPVVPVYQGVFRIVQHEVVLEDIRRQVQAGAEHISFGDPDFFNGPGHARRIVEQLHSEYPDVTYDVTIKVEHLLQQRSLLPVLKSTGCLFVTSAVESLQDDVLLKLQKGHTRADFIQVVRMFRELGLTLAPTFIPFTPWTTEESFRELLRTLRELDLVEQVSPVQLALRLLIPAGSLLLELPEIARLAGPFEQAGLLHRWQHPDRQVDALAVKVLAAVSEGQKQGRPRAVTFGKIWEIAHGTAPVENFNLVPRAAIPYLDEPWYC
;
A
#
# COMPACT_ATOMS: atom_id res chain seq x y z
N MET A 1 -9.04 -21.58 11.74
CA MET A 1 -8.81 -21.59 10.29
C MET A 1 -8.43 -20.18 9.87
N THR A 2 -7.13 -19.89 9.83
CA THR A 2 -6.56 -18.56 9.57
C THR A 2 -6.52 -18.31 8.07
N THR A 3 -7.42 -17.44 7.60
CA THR A 3 -7.43 -16.89 6.25
C THR A 3 -6.15 -16.09 6.02
N SER A 4 -5.34 -16.55 5.06
CA SER A 4 -4.06 -15.97 4.69
C SER A 4 -4.25 -14.70 3.85
N THR A 5 -4.65 -13.60 4.48
CA THR A 5 -4.11 -12.29 4.09
C THR A 5 -2.79 -12.14 4.83
N ARG A 6 -1.70 -11.69 4.17
CA ARG A 6 -0.43 -11.41 4.87
C ARG A 6 -0.79 -10.48 6.04
N PRO A 7 -0.57 -10.90 7.29
CA PRO A 7 -1.01 -10.14 8.42
C PRO A 7 -0.23 -8.82 8.44
N LEU A 8 -0.84 -7.72 8.91
CA LEU A 8 -0.14 -6.47 9.24
C LEU A 8 1.23 -6.82 9.83
N THR A 9 2.33 -6.25 9.33
CA THR A 9 3.70 -6.63 9.76
C THR A 9 3.86 -6.65 11.28
N THR A 10 3.16 -5.77 11.99
CA THR A 10 3.07 -5.72 13.46
C THR A 10 2.59 -7.03 14.09
N ARG A 11 1.69 -7.77 13.44
CA ARG A 11 1.24 -9.10 13.91
C ARG A 11 2.34 -10.16 13.86
N LEU A 12 3.37 -9.98 13.02
CA LEU A 12 4.55 -10.86 13.02
C LEU A 12 5.38 -10.66 14.30
N ALA A 13 5.37 -9.46 14.88
CA ALA A 13 6.10 -9.17 16.12
C ALA A 13 5.44 -9.81 17.36
N ILE A 14 4.11 -9.95 17.39
CA ILE A 14 3.34 -10.49 18.53
C ILE A 14 3.89 -11.82 19.05
N PRO A 15 4.05 -12.89 18.23
CA PRO A 15 4.60 -14.15 18.72
C PRO A 15 6.12 -14.10 18.99
N LEU A 16 6.84 -13.13 18.41
CA LEU A 16 8.29 -12.99 18.56
C LEU A 16 8.67 -12.36 19.91
N ILE A 17 7.91 -11.37 20.38
CA ILE A 17 8.23 -10.63 21.62
C ILE A 17 8.36 -11.59 22.82
N PRO A 18 7.39 -12.49 23.12
CA PRO A 18 7.54 -13.44 24.23
C PRO A 18 8.69 -14.43 24.03
N ARG A 19 9.00 -14.80 22.77
CA ARG A 19 10.12 -15.69 22.45
C ARG A 19 11.45 -15.01 22.73
N ILE A 20 11.62 -13.75 22.33
CA ILE A 20 12.82 -12.95 22.62
C ILE A 20 12.98 -12.78 24.13
N ARG A 21 11.90 -12.49 24.86
CA ARG A 21 11.93 -12.39 26.33
C ARG A 21 12.39 -13.68 27.02
N ARG A 22 11.99 -14.85 26.52
CA ARG A 22 12.49 -16.15 27.05
C ARG A 22 13.98 -16.37 26.78
N LEU A 23 14.48 -15.88 25.64
CA LEU A 23 15.90 -16.00 25.28
C LEU A 23 16.78 -14.97 26.01
N ASN A 24 16.26 -13.78 26.25
CA ASN A 24 16.95 -12.71 26.97
C ASN A 24 15.93 -11.87 27.76
N ALA A 25 15.77 -12.21 29.05
CA ALA A 25 14.81 -11.56 29.92
C ALA A 25 15.17 -10.08 30.20
N VAL A 26 16.47 -9.74 30.15
CA VAL A 26 16.96 -8.39 30.49
C VAL A 26 17.01 -7.44 29.29
N ALA A 27 16.91 -7.97 28.06
CA ALA A 27 16.94 -7.16 26.84
C ALA A 27 15.94 -5.99 26.90
N HIS A 28 16.37 -4.80 26.48
CA HIS A 28 15.44 -3.70 26.26
C HIS A 28 14.73 -3.95 24.91
N LEU A 29 13.41 -4.13 24.94
CA LEU A 29 12.61 -4.32 23.72
C LEU A 29 11.92 -3.00 23.38
N CYS A 30 12.17 -2.50 22.18
CA CYS A 30 11.54 -1.33 21.62
C CYS A 30 10.74 -1.71 20.37
N CYS A 31 9.50 -1.24 20.27
CA CYS A 31 8.71 -1.30 19.04
C CYS A 31 8.55 0.12 18.47
N TYR A 32 8.72 0.27 17.16
CA TYR A 32 8.62 1.55 16.48
C TYR A 32 7.87 1.46 15.15
N GLY A 33 7.52 2.62 14.58
CA GLY A 33 6.82 2.76 13.30
C GLY A 33 5.32 3.04 13.44
N LEU A 34 4.60 3.10 12.30
CA LEU A 34 3.21 3.59 12.24
C LEU A 34 2.25 2.92 13.22
N TYR A 35 2.33 1.60 13.35
CA TYR A 35 1.40 0.82 14.16
C TYR A 35 1.83 0.68 15.62
N ALA A 36 3.07 0.99 15.98
CA ALA A 36 3.55 0.77 17.35
C ALA A 36 2.82 1.66 18.38
N PRO A 37 2.66 2.99 18.16
CA PRO A 37 1.89 3.85 19.07
C PRO A 37 0.44 3.42 19.21
N LEU A 38 -0.20 3.05 18.10
CA LEU A 38 -1.61 2.64 18.07
C LEU A 38 -1.89 1.37 18.87
N ASN A 39 -0.86 0.58 19.15
CA ASN A 39 -0.97 -0.70 19.86
C ASN A 39 -0.09 -0.73 21.11
N ALA A 40 0.29 0.43 21.66
CA ALA A 40 1.27 0.56 22.74
C ALA A 40 0.91 -0.28 23.97
N GLU A 41 -0.33 -0.21 24.45
CA GLU A 41 -0.76 -0.94 25.64
C GLU A 41 -0.60 -2.46 25.48
N PHE A 42 -1.02 -3.00 24.33
CA PHE A 42 -0.90 -4.42 24.04
C PHE A 42 0.55 -4.84 23.84
N LEU A 43 1.36 -4.05 23.14
CA LEU A 43 2.78 -4.34 22.96
C LEU A 43 3.52 -4.34 24.30
N LYS A 44 3.18 -3.41 25.21
CA LYS A 44 3.73 -3.35 26.56
C LYS A 44 3.33 -4.56 27.40
N SER A 45 2.09 -5.05 27.28
CA SER A 45 1.66 -6.26 27.98
C SER A 45 2.42 -7.52 27.54
N LEU A 46 2.96 -7.54 26.32
CA LEU A 46 3.87 -8.59 25.83
C LEU A 46 5.32 -8.44 26.33
N GLY A 47 5.64 -7.33 26.99
CA GLY A 47 6.97 -7.06 27.53
C GLY A 47 7.81 -6.11 26.67
N VAL A 48 7.23 -5.30 25.80
CA VAL A 48 7.91 -4.14 25.19
C VAL A 48 8.07 -3.04 26.24
N ARG A 49 9.24 -2.40 26.32
CA ARG A 49 9.52 -1.35 27.30
C ARG A 49 9.28 0.04 26.75
N THR A 50 9.66 0.28 25.49
CA THR A 50 9.57 1.59 24.87
C THR A 50 8.87 1.52 23.51
N ILE A 51 7.98 2.47 23.27
CA ILE A 51 7.29 2.68 22.00
C ILE A 51 7.76 3.98 21.37
N ILE A 52 8.15 3.93 20.09
CA ILE A 52 8.60 5.10 19.33
C ILE A 52 7.71 5.31 18.10
N GLY A 53 7.10 6.49 17.98
CA GLY A 53 6.15 6.82 16.93
C GLY A 53 6.49 8.09 16.15
N GLY A 54 5.81 8.26 15.00
CA GLY A 54 6.06 9.37 14.09
C GLY A 54 7.42 9.22 13.40
N GLU A 55 8.24 10.26 13.48
CA GLU A 55 9.63 10.28 13.06
C GLU A 55 10.52 9.65 14.15
N PHE A 56 10.97 8.42 13.91
CA PHE A 56 11.48 7.54 14.97
C PHE A 56 13.01 7.52 15.11
N GLU A 57 13.76 8.03 14.13
CA GLU A 57 15.22 7.90 14.10
C GLU A 57 15.93 8.52 15.29
N ALA A 58 15.57 9.76 15.65
CA ALA A 58 16.18 10.44 16.79
C ALA A 58 15.93 9.69 18.10
N GLY A 59 14.70 9.22 18.31
CA GLY A 59 14.34 8.40 19.47
C GLY A 59 15.10 7.07 19.52
N LEU A 60 15.28 6.40 18.37
CA LEU A 60 16.08 5.18 18.31
C LEU A 60 17.55 5.42 18.64
N VAL A 61 18.14 6.52 18.16
CA VAL A 61 19.54 6.89 18.47
C VAL A 61 19.70 7.22 19.95
N GLN A 62 18.79 7.98 20.54
CA GLN A 62 18.78 8.28 21.98
C GLN A 62 18.67 7.00 22.81
N LEU A 63 17.77 6.09 22.43
CA LEU A 63 17.60 4.82 23.12
C LEU A 63 18.85 3.93 23.01
N ALA A 64 19.46 3.84 21.82
CA ALA A 64 20.62 2.99 21.57
C ALA A 64 21.92 3.52 22.21
N SER A 65 22.07 4.84 22.32
CA SER A 65 23.22 5.49 22.97
C SER A 65 23.13 5.49 24.50
N GLY A 66 21.93 5.27 25.06
CA GLY A 66 21.67 5.44 26.49
C GLY A 66 21.52 6.91 26.91
N GLU A 67 21.58 7.84 25.96
CA GLU A 67 21.36 9.27 26.14
C GLU A 67 19.85 9.58 25.98
N GLY A 68 19.05 9.22 26.98
CA GLY A 68 17.61 9.49 26.96
C GLY A 68 16.84 8.79 28.07
N SER A 69 15.60 9.22 28.30
CA SER A 69 14.69 8.46 29.14
C SER A 69 14.31 7.17 28.41
N GLN A 70 14.20 6.05 29.14
CA GLN A 70 13.57 4.82 28.62
C GLN A 70 12.04 4.98 28.55
N ALA A 71 11.56 6.13 28.10
CA ALA A 71 10.16 6.47 27.96
C ALA A 71 9.73 6.39 26.50
N ASP A 72 8.43 6.30 26.28
CA ASP A 72 7.87 6.39 24.94
C ASP A 72 8.15 7.78 24.35
N SER A 73 8.39 7.82 23.04
CA SER A 73 8.61 9.08 22.33
C SER A 73 7.78 9.14 21.05
N PHE A 74 7.07 10.24 20.87
CA PHE A 74 6.35 10.54 19.65
C PHE A 74 6.83 11.90 19.13
N SER A 75 7.53 11.90 17.99
CA SER A 75 8.04 13.13 17.38
C SER A 75 7.48 13.28 15.97
N MET A 76 7.12 14.53 15.65
CA MET A 76 6.79 14.96 14.30
C MET A 76 7.80 16.00 13.80
N ASP A 77 8.96 16.08 14.45
CA ASP A 77 9.98 17.06 14.14
C ASP A 77 10.50 16.88 12.72
N ARG A 78 11.02 17.96 12.14
CA ARG A 78 11.70 17.86 10.86
C ARG A 78 13.05 17.21 11.08
N LEU A 79 13.19 15.96 10.64
CA LEU A 79 14.46 15.27 10.68
C LEU A 79 15.40 15.78 9.59
N GLN A 80 16.69 15.80 9.92
CA GLN A 80 17.75 15.80 8.91
C GLN A 80 18.04 14.35 8.55
N PHE A 81 17.43 13.85 7.47
CA PHE A 81 17.66 12.46 7.06
C PHE A 81 19.12 12.22 6.70
N ARG A 82 19.58 10.99 6.96
CA ARG A 82 20.87 10.48 6.53
C ARG A 82 20.66 9.51 5.38
N VAL A 83 21.66 9.38 4.52
CA VAL A 83 21.66 8.33 3.50
C VAL A 83 21.58 6.95 4.20
N PRO A 84 20.60 6.10 3.85
CA PRO A 84 20.50 4.77 4.42
C PRO A 84 21.78 3.94 4.20
N ASP A 85 22.25 3.30 5.27
CA ASP A 85 23.26 2.25 5.16
C ASP A 85 22.57 0.93 4.84
N ARG A 86 22.73 0.48 3.60
CA ARG A 86 22.14 -0.77 3.10
C ARG A 86 23.10 -1.96 3.17
N SER A 87 24.31 -1.78 3.68
CA SER A 87 25.35 -2.84 3.72
C SER A 87 24.94 -4.05 4.56
N LEU A 88 24.07 -3.84 5.56
CA LEU A 88 23.54 -4.88 6.45
C LEU A 88 22.24 -5.52 5.94
N LEU A 89 21.66 -5.01 4.86
CA LEU A 89 20.43 -5.54 4.29
C LEU A 89 20.73 -6.71 3.34
N PRO A 90 19.77 -7.62 3.10
CA PRO A 90 19.93 -8.65 2.09
C PRO A 90 20.22 -8.04 0.71
N VAL A 91 21.01 -8.73 -0.11
CA VAL A 91 21.28 -8.29 -1.49
C VAL A 91 19.98 -8.18 -2.30
N LEU A 92 19.94 -7.24 -3.26
CA LEU A 92 18.75 -6.93 -4.07
C LEU A 92 18.15 -8.14 -4.79
N GLY A 93 18.94 -9.18 -5.07
CA GLY A 93 18.44 -10.43 -5.64
C GLY A 93 17.41 -11.18 -4.78
N ARG A 94 17.28 -10.82 -3.49
CA ARG A 94 16.28 -11.36 -2.55
C ARG A 94 15.05 -10.48 -2.39
N TYR A 95 15.01 -9.31 -3.04
CA TYR A 95 13.89 -8.38 -2.96
C TYR A 95 12.82 -8.78 -3.97
N ALA A 96 11.64 -8.15 -3.90
CA ALA A 96 10.65 -8.22 -4.95
C ALA A 96 11.28 -7.87 -6.31
N ARG A 97 10.79 -8.49 -7.38
CA ARG A 97 11.24 -8.23 -8.75
C ARG A 97 10.13 -7.56 -9.53
N LEU A 98 10.52 -6.62 -10.38
CA LEU A 98 9.62 -6.10 -11.39
C LEU A 98 9.56 -7.12 -12.53
N ARG A 99 8.35 -7.46 -12.97
CA ARG A 99 8.07 -8.24 -14.18
C ARG A 99 7.60 -7.31 -15.28
N VAL A 100 8.20 -7.42 -16.46
CA VAL A 100 7.76 -6.75 -17.68
C VAL A 100 7.75 -7.81 -18.79
N GLY A 101 6.61 -8.48 -18.92
CA GLY A 101 6.46 -9.61 -19.84
C GLY A 101 7.28 -10.79 -19.41
N THR A 102 8.12 -11.27 -20.32
CA THR A 102 9.03 -12.37 -20.03
C THR A 102 10.30 -11.92 -19.30
N THR A 103 10.52 -10.60 -19.19
CA THR A 103 11.70 -10.04 -18.54
C THR A 103 11.46 -9.72 -17.07
N SER A 104 12.54 -9.67 -16.29
CA SER A 104 12.49 -9.22 -14.90
C SER A 104 13.64 -8.28 -14.60
N LYS A 105 13.39 -7.26 -13.77
CA LYS A 105 14.38 -6.29 -13.31
C LYS A 105 14.58 -6.39 -11.79
N ARG A 106 15.80 -6.18 -11.31
CA ARG A 106 16.09 -6.05 -9.87
C ARG A 106 15.57 -4.70 -9.35
N VAL A 107 14.87 -4.73 -8.23
CA VAL A 107 14.19 -3.56 -7.66
C VAL A 107 14.95 -3.06 -6.44
N GLY A 108 15.35 -1.79 -6.47
CA GLY A 108 15.67 -1.00 -5.28
C GLY A 108 14.41 -0.28 -4.77
N GLN A 109 14.44 0.21 -3.54
CA GLN A 109 13.32 0.93 -2.93
C GLN A 109 13.84 2.15 -2.19
N THR A 110 13.13 3.26 -2.29
CA THR A 110 13.42 4.48 -1.54
C THR A 110 12.13 5.21 -1.19
N GLU A 111 12.22 6.32 -0.48
CA GLU A 111 11.09 7.21 -0.15
C GLU A 111 11.53 8.65 -0.41
N ALA A 112 10.74 9.41 -1.17
CA ALA A 112 10.97 10.84 -1.38
C ALA A 112 10.31 11.69 -0.27
N SER A 113 9.34 11.11 0.42
CA SER A 113 8.59 11.74 1.49
C SER A 113 7.97 10.70 2.45
N ARG A 114 7.74 11.15 3.69
CA ARG A 114 7.02 10.41 4.73
C ARG A 114 5.74 11.13 5.12
N GLY A 115 4.75 10.36 5.55
CA GLY A 115 3.43 10.90 5.88
C GLY A 115 2.61 11.25 4.64
N CYS A 116 1.49 11.90 4.85
CA CYS A 116 0.56 12.22 3.77
C CYS A 116 -0.30 13.44 4.12
N LYS A 117 -0.57 14.30 3.12
CA LYS A 117 -1.46 15.47 3.27
C LYS A 117 -2.93 15.10 3.47
N HIS A 118 -3.30 13.88 3.10
CA HIS A 118 -4.68 13.43 3.06
C HIS A 118 -5.13 12.84 4.40
N LEU A 119 -6.43 12.90 4.66
CA LEU A 119 -7.08 12.39 5.88
C LEU A 119 -8.01 11.20 5.59
N CYS A 120 -7.67 10.37 4.60
CA CYS A 120 -8.49 9.22 4.24
C CYS A 120 -8.77 8.32 5.45
N ARG A 121 -10.05 8.07 5.76
CA ARG A 121 -10.46 7.57 7.08
C ARG A 121 -9.95 6.16 7.40
N HIS A 122 -9.70 5.35 6.38
CA HIS A 122 -9.19 3.97 6.50
C HIS A 122 -7.67 3.88 6.54
N CYS A 123 -6.96 4.97 6.25
CA CYS A 123 -5.52 4.94 6.02
C CYS A 123 -4.74 4.86 7.34
N PRO A 124 -3.79 3.92 7.49
CA PRO A 124 -3.00 3.75 8.71
C PRO A 124 -1.96 4.87 8.93
N VAL A 125 -1.70 5.69 7.91
CA VAL A 125 -0.80 6.86 8.00
C VAL A 125 -1.46 8.00 8.79
N VAL A 126 -2.78 8.16 8.67
CA VAL A 126 -3.53 9.30 9.22
C VAL A 126 -3.47 9.39 10.75
N PRO A 127 -3.64 8.29 11.52
CA PRO A 127 -3.55 8.34 12.98
C PRO A 127 -2.20 8.85 13.51
N VAL A 128 -1.13 8.74 12.71
CA VAL A 128 0.22 9.20 13.08
C VAL A 128 0.53 10.58 12.52
N TYR A 129 0.25 10.79 11.23
CA TYR A 129 0.70 11.99 10.54
C TYR A 129 -0.37 13.10 10.44
N GLN A 130 -1.65 12.80 10.58
CA GLN A 130 -2.75 13.79 10.62
C GLN A 130 -2.66 14.90 9.55
N GLY A 131 -2.43 14.53 8.28
CA GLY A 131 -2.34 15.49 7.18
C GLY A 131 -0.96 16.17 7.04
N VAL A 132 0.01 15.76 7.84
CA VAL A 132 1.38 16.23 7.80
C VAL A 132 2.24 15.30 6.95
N PHE A 133 3.17 15.86 6.19
CA PHE A 133 4.18 15.09 5.48
C PHE A 133 5.56 15.74 5.63
N ARG A 134 6.61 14.96 5.39
CA ARG A 134 8.02 15.35 5.50
C ARG A 134 8.73 14.98 4.21
N ILE A 135 9.46 15.93 3.65
CA ILE A 135 10.32 15.68 2.48
C ILE A 135 11.62 15.06 2.97
N VAL A 136 12.04 13.97 2.32
CA VAL A 136 13.40 13.45 2.44
C VAL A 136 14.29 14.30 1.56
N GLN A 137 15.42 14.81 2.07
CA GLN A 137 16.23 15.77 1.33
C GLN A 137 16.70 15.17 -0.01
N HIS A 138 16.70 16.01 -1.04
CA HIS A 138 16.98 15.64 -2.42
C HIS A 138 18.28 14.81 -2.58
N GLU A 139 19.39 15.27 -2.01
CA GLU A 139 20.67 14.56 -2.08
C GLU A 139 20.66 13.24 -1.31
N VAL A 140 19.86 13.11 -0.24
CA VAL A 140 19.72 11.86 0.50
C VAL A 140 19.03 10.81 -0.36
N VAL A 141 17.94 11.18 -1.05
CA VAL A 141 17.20 10.29 -1.94
C VAL A 141 18.07 9.86 -3.12
N LEU A 142 18.74 10.82 -3.78
CA LEU A 142 19.57 10.50 -4.95
C LEU A 142 20.79 9.66 -4.59
N GLU A 143 21.48 9.97 -3.49
CA GLU A 143 22.62 9.15 -3.06
C GLU A 143 22.19 7.73 -2.68
N ASP A 144 21.02 7.56 -2.04
CA ASP A 144 20.44 6.25 -1.79
C ASP A 144 20.15 5.48 -3.09
N ILE A 145 19.62 6.17 -4.11
CA ILE A 145 19.39 5.58 -5.43
C ILE A 145 20.72 5.20 -6.10
N ARG A 146 21.74 6.08 -6.11
CA ARG A 146 23.06 5.81 -6.69
C ARG A 146 23.66 4.53 -6.12
N ARG A 147 23.64 4.37 -4.79
CA ARG A 147 24.15 3.17 -4.10
C ARG A 147 23.40 1.90 -4.52
N GLN A 148 22.09 1.98 -4.67
CA GLN A 148 21.28 0.84 -5.11
C GLN A 148 21.52 0.49 -6.58
N VAL A 149 21.66 1.49 -7.46
CA VAL A 149 22.01 1.28 -8.87
C VAL A 149 23.41 0.67 -9.02
N GLN A 150 24.39 1.14 -8.25
CA GLN A 150 25.73 0.53 -8.16
C GLN A 150 25.67 -0.92 -7.67
N ALA A 151 24.75 -1.23 -6.74
CA ALA A 151 24.46 -2.61 -6.30
C ALA A 151 23.63 -3.43 -7.32
N GLY A 152 23.32 -2.87 -8.49
CA GLY A 152 22.69 -3.53 -9.61
C GLY A 152 21.17 -3.35 -9.70
N ALA A 153 20.56 -2.38 -9.00
CA ALA A 153 19.15 -2.04 -9.20
C ALA A 153 18.93 -1.53 -10.63
N GLU A 154 17.89 -2.06 -11.28
CA GLU A 154 17.46 -1.68 -12.63
C GLU A 154 16.10 -0.95 -12.61
N HIS A 155 15.46 -0.94 -11.44
CA HIS A 155 14.19 -0.31 -11.16
C HIS A 155 14.17 0.23 -9.72
N ILE A 156 13.56 1.39 -9.49
CA ILE A 156 13.37 1.98 -8.16
C ILE A 156 11.87 2.09 -7.86
N SER A 157 11.41 1.48 -6.77
CA SER A 157 10.05 1.70 -6.26
C SER A 157 10.05 2.80 -5.20
N PHE A 158 9.23 3.83 -5.40
CA PHE A 158 9.04 4.90 -4.42
C PHE A 158 7.93 4.53 -3.44
N GLY A 159 8.32 4.28 -2.19
CA GLY A 159 7.45 3.82 -1.10
C GLY A 159 6.61 4.91 -0.44
N ASP A 160 6.59 6.13 -1.00
CA ASP A 160 5.78 7.24 -0.55
C ASP A 160 4.28 6.86 -0.47
N PRO A 161 3.56 7.22 0.60
CA PRO A 161 2.10 7.03 0.66
C PRO A 161 1.35 7.80 -0.44
N ASP A 162 1.94 8.91 -0.90
CA ASP A 162 1.51 9.69 -2.06
C ASP A 162 2.70 10.51 -2.58
N PHE A 163 3.29 10.08 -3.69
CA PHE A 163 4.50 10.67 -4.28
C PHE A 163 4.31 12.14 -4.67
N PHE A 164 3.07 12.56 -4.96
CA PHE A 164 2.74 13.95 -5.26
C PHE A 164 2.32 14.76 -4.02
N ASN A 165 2.61 14.28 -2.80
CA ASN A 165 2.61 15.15 -1.62
C ASN A 165 3.52 16.37 -1.83
N GLY A 166 4.67 16.19 -2.49
CA GLY A 166 5.60 17.25 -2.84
C GLY A 166 5.92 17.28 -4.34
N PRO A 167 5.00 17.73 -5.23
CA PRO A 167 5.11 17.52 -6.67
C PRO A 167 6.35 18.18 -7.28
N GLY A 168 6.73 19.37 -6.82
CA GLY A 168 7.96 20.04 -7.27
C GLY A 168 9.24 19.33 -6.82
N HIS A 169 9.23 18.68 -5.65
CA HIS A 169 10.36 17.89 -5.17
C HIS A 169 10.45 16.55 -5.91
N ALA A 170 9.32 15.84 -6.04
CA ALA A 170 9.17 14.62 -6.80
C ALA A 170 9.68 14.78 -8.25
N ARG A 171 9.27 15.87 -8.92
CA ARG A 171 9.75 16.21 -10.28
C ARG A 171 11.27 16.29 -10.36
N ARG A 172 11.92 17.04 -9.45
CA ARG A 172 13.38 17.19 -9.45
C ARG A 172 14.11 15.86 -9.26
N ILE A 173 13.60 15.00 -8.37
CA ILE A 173 14.17 13.66 -8.15
C ILE A 173 14.12 12.84 -9.43
N VAL A 174 12.97 12.74 -10.10
CA VAL A 174 12.84 11.86 -11.29
C VAL A 174 13.56 12.42 -12.50
N GLU A 175 13.62 13.75 -12.67
CA GLU A 175 14.42 14.39 -13.72
C GLU A 175 15.91 14.11 -13.50
N GLN A 176 16.42 14.22 -12.27
CA GLN A 176 17.82 13.93 -11.99
C GLN A 176 18.15 12.43 -12.05
N LEU A 177 17.27 11.55 -11.54
CA LEU A 177 17.40 10.11 -11.69
C LEU A 177 17.54 9.73 -13.16
N HIS A 178 16.65 10.23 -14.02
CA HIS A 178 16.69 9.94 -15.44
C HIS A 178 17.94 10.52 -16.11
N SER A 179 18.39 11.72 -15.69
CA SER A 179 19.61 12.33 -16.22
C SER A 179 20.87 11.52 -15.87
N GLU A 180 20.96 10.99 -14.66
CA GLU A 180 22.11 10.19 -14.21
C GLU A 180 22.05 8.74 -14.73
N TYR A 181 20.85 8.15 -14.81
CA TYR A 181 20.63 6.75 -15.17
C TYR A 181 19.42 6.58 -16.12
N PRO A 182 19.55 6.91 -17.41
CA PRO A 182 18.43 6.90 -18.36
C PRO A 182 17.70 5.56 -18.51
N ASP A 183 18.39 4.44 -18.29
CA ASP A 183 17.86 3.08 -18.42
C ASP A 183 17.19 2.55 -17.13
N VAL A 184 17.41 3.22 -15.99
CA VAL A 184 16.79 2.87 -14.71
C VAL A 184 15.35 3.36 -14.72
N THR A 185 14.42 2.45 -14.55
CA THR A 185 12.99 2.77 -14.51
C THR A 185 12.50 2.93 -13.08
N TYR A 186 11.28 3.42 -12.88
CA TYR A 186 10.71 3.52 -11.54
C TYR A 186 9.18 3.37 -11.52
N ASP A 187 8.63 3.20 -10.31
CA ASP A 187 7.20 3.19 -10.04
C ASP A 187 6.88 4.08 -8.83
N VAL A 188 5.64 4.60 -8.79
CA VAL A 188 5.18 5.54 -7.75
C VAL A 188 3.75 5.24 -7.33
N THR A 189 3.41 5.59 -6.08
CA THR A 189 2.03 5.59 -5.59
C THR A 189 1.49 7.01 -5.57
N ILE A 190 0.35 7.28 -6.23
CA ILE A 190 -0.26 8.62 -6.29
C ILE A 190 -1.79 8.50 -6.17
N LYS A 191 -2.41 9.33 -5.33
CA LYS A 191 -3.87 9.40 -5.19
C LYS A 191 -4.54 9.94 -6.46
N VAL A 192 -5.73 9.42 -6.81
CA VAL A 192 -6.56 9.88 -7.95
C VAL A 192 -6.72 11.41 -7.98
N GLU A 193 -7.03 12.01 -6.82
CA GLU A 193 -7.16 13.47 -6.69
C GLU A 193 -5.88 14.22 -7.11
N HIS A 194 -4.71 13.76 -6.66
CA HIS A 194 -3.43 14.36 -7.04
C HIS A 194 -3.09 14.11 -8.52
N LEU A 195 -3.46 12.96 -9.09
CA LEU A 195 -3.28 12.71 -10.54
C LEU A 195 -4.04 13.74 -11.38
N LEU A 196 -5.24 14.14 -10.97
CA LEU A 196 -6.03 15.18 -11.65
C LEU A 196 -5.45 16.58 -11.41
N GLN A 197 -5.11 16.92 -10.17
CA GLN A 197 -4.56 18.22 -9.80
C GLN A 197 -3.18 18.47 -10.46
N GLN A 198 -2.35 17.43 -10.57
CA GLN A 198 -0.98 17.49 -11.08
C GLN A 198 -0.84 16.86 -12.48
N ARG A 199 -1.91 16.87 -13.28
CA ARG A 199 -1.95 16.28 -14.64
C ARG A 199 -0.82 16.74 -15.57
N SER A 200 -0.32 17.97 -15.40
CA SER A 200 0.80 18.52 -16.17
C SER A 200 2.14 17.82 -15.90
N LEU A 201 2.26 17.10 -14.78
CA LEU A 201 3.47 16.35 -14.42
C LEU A 201 3.45 14.90 -14.92
N LEU A 202 2.32 14.38 -15.40
CA LEU A 202 2.25 13.01 -15.90
C LEU A 202 3.17 12.76 -17.11
N PRO A 203 3.29 13.68 -18.10
CA PRO A 203 4.28 13.53 -19.17
C PRO A 203 5.73 13.49 -18.67
N VAL A 204 6.04 14.21 -17.58
CA VAL A 204 7.37 14.14 -16.94
C VAL A 204 7.59 12.74 -16.39
N LEU A 205 6.62 12.15 -15.67
CA LEU A 205 6.75 10.78 -15.18
C LEU A 205 7.02 9.79 -16.33
N LYS A 206 6.25 9.90 -17.42
CA LYS A 206 6.40 9.00 -18.57
C LYS A 206 7.77 9.14 -19.24
N SER A 207 8.22 10.38 -19.48
CA SER A 207 9.48 10.66 -20.19
C SER A 207 10.73 10.34 -19.35
N THR A 208 10.62 10.34 -18.02
CA THR A 208 11.74 10.05 -17.12
C THR A 208 11.85 8.57 -16.71
N GLY A 209 11.01 7.69 -17.26
CA GLY A 209 11.13 6.23 -17.06
C GLY A 209 10.16 5.62 -16.05
N CYS A 210 9.09 6.32 -15.66
CA CYS A 210 8.00 5.72 -14.88
C CYS A 210 7.29 4.63 -15.69
N LEU A 211 7.22 3.41 -15.16
CA LEU A 211 6.56 2.29 -15.83
C LEU A 211 5.08 2.20 -15.48
N PHE A 212 4.74 2.40 -14.21
CA PHE A 212 3.36 2.40 -13.76
C PHE A 212 3.16 3.27 -12.53
N VAL A 213 1.92 3.71 -12.33
CA VAL A 213 1.49 4.43 -11.14
C VAL A 213 0.44 3.60 -10.41
N THR A 214 0.73 3.25 -9.16
CA THR A 214 -0.26 2.65 -8.26
C THR A 214 -1.18 3.74 -7.74
N SER A 215 -2.50 3.55 -7.88
CA SER A 215 -3.48 4.55 -7.45
C SER A 215 -4.60 3.94 -6.62
N ALA A 216 -4.74 4.46 -5.40
CA ALA A 216 -5.71 3.99 -4.43
C ALA A 216 -7.13 4.52 -4.71
N VAL A 217 -7.88 3.76 -5.50
CA VAL A 217 -9.29 4.04 -5.87
C VAL A 217 -10.23 3.62 -4.74
N GLU A 218 -9.98 2.46 -4.13
CA GLU A 218 -10.77 1.80 -3.06
C GLU A 218 -12.17 1.32 -3.47
N SER A 219 -12.98 2.18 -4.10
CA SER A 219 -14.38 1.92 -4.43
C SER A 219 -14.81 2.62 -5.73
N LEU A 220 -15.86 2.11 -6.37
CA LEU A 220 -16.54 2.80 -7.48
C LEU A 220 -17.86 3.48 -7.04
N GLN A 221 -18.26 3.34 -5.77
CA GLN A 221 -19.48 3.95 -5.27
C GLN A 221 -19.12 5.28 -4.59
N ASP A 222 -19.63 6.38 -5.15
CA ASP A 222 -19.29 7.74 -4.70
C ASP A 222 -19.66 7.98 -3.23
N ASP A 223 -20.74 7.37 -2.74
CA ASP A 223 -21.15 7.47 -1.34
C ASP A 223 -20.14 6.78 -0.39
N VAL A 224 -19.47 5.71 -0.84
CA VAL A 224 -18.40 5.03 -0.10
C VAL A 224 -17.12 5.86 -0.16
N LEU A 225 -16.77 6.40 -1.34
CA LEU A 225 -15.61 7.29 -1.50
C LEU A 225 -15.71 8.53 -0.60
N LEU A 226 -16.91 9.10 -0.46
CA LEU A 226 -17.19 10.20 0.45
C LEU A 226 -16.99 9.79 1.92
N LYS A 227 -17.52 8.64 2.34
CA LYS A 227 -17.32 8.11 3.71
C LYS A 227 -15.84 7.85 4.00
N LEU A 228 -15.08 7.37 3.03
CA LEU A 228 -13.63 7.14 3.15
C LEU A 228 -12.79 8.44 3.05
N GLN A 229 -13.38 9.59 2.71
CA GLN A 229 -12.68 10.84 2.40
C GLN A 229 -11.59 10.66 1.32
N LYS A 230 -11.96 9.99 0.23
CA LYS A 230 -11.03 9.72 -0.88
C LYS A 230 -10.80 10.90 -1.82
N GLY A 231 -11.58 11.98 -1.71
CA GLY A 231 -11.36 13.22 -2.48
C GLY A 231 -11.48 13.04 -4.00
N HIS A 232 -12.13 11.97 -4.45
CA HIS A 232 -12.43 11.71 -5.86
C HIS A 232 -13.73 10.91 -5.97
N THR A 233 -14.27 10.88 -7.19
CA THR A 233 -15.47 10.15 -7.59
C THR A 233 -15.13 9.03 -8.58
N ARG A 234 -16.11 8.19 -8.92
CA ARG A 234 -16.01 7.23 -10.02
C ARG A 234 -15.68 7.92 -11.35
N ALA A 235 -16.29 9.08 -11.61
CA ALA A 235 -16.06 9.83 -12.85
C ALA A 235 -14.60 10.29 -12.94
N ASP A 236 -14.02 10.76 -11.83
CA ASP A 236 -12.62 11.14 -11.71
C ASP A 236 -11.69 9.96 -12.00
N PHE A 237 -11.98 8.78 -11.45
CA PHE A 237 -11.22 7.57 -11.75
C PHE A 237 -11.27 7.20 -13.24
N ILE A 238 -12.46 7.23 -13.86
CA ILE A 238 -12.62 6.95 -15.29
C ILE A 238 -11.84 7.98 -16.13
N GLN A 239 -11.83 9.25 -15.73
CA GLN A 239 -11.03 10.27 -16.38
C GLN A 239 -9.52 9.98 -16.27
N VAL A 240 -9.03 9.58 -15.10
CA VAL A 240 -7.63 9.17 -14.91
C VAL A 240 -7.27 8.00 -15.82
N VAL A 241 -8.14 6.98 -15.93
CA VAL A 241 -7.92 5.83 -16.84
C VAL A 241 -7.77 6.29 -18.29
N ARG A 242 -8.60 7.25 -18.75
CA ARG A 242 -8.50 7.81 -20.11
C ARG A 242 -7.18 8.55 -20.32
N MET A 243 -6.82 9.46 -19.39
CA MET A 243 -5.56 10.22 -19.47
C MET A 243 -4.33 9.30 -19.51
N PHE A 244 -4.30 8.26 -18.67
CA PHE A 244 -3.19 7.31 -18.63
C PHE A 244 -3.08 6.50 -19.94
N ARG A 245 -4.22 6.12 -20.52
CA ARG A 245 -4.26 5.45 -21.83
C ARG A 245 -3.74 6.35 -22.94
N GLU A 246 -4.19 7.61 -23.00
CA GLU A 246 -3.72 8.60 -23.98
C GLU A 246 -2.23 8.88 -23.86
N LEU A 247 -1.70 8.92 -22.63
CA LEU A 247 -0.29 9.14 -22.34
C LEU A 247 0.59 7.90 -22.63
N GLY A 248 0.00 6.71 -22.72
CA GLY A 248 0.74 5.45 -22.78
C GLY A 248 1.49 5.12 -21.48
N LEU A 249 0.94 5.54 -20.33
CA LEU A 249 1.44 5.22 -18.99
C LEU A 249 0.51 4.21 -18.33
N THR A 250 1.07 3.19 -17.67
CA THR A 250 0.25 2.15 -17.01
C THR A 250 -0.28 2.66 -15.69
N LEU A 251 -1.60 2.54 -15.49
CA LEU A 251 -2.23 2.71 -14.19
C LEU A 251 -2.33 1.35 -13.51
N ALA A 252 -2.03 1.26 -12.22
CA ALA A 252 -2.26 0.08 -11.40
C ALA A 252 -3.26 0.43 -10.29
N PRO A 253 -4.58 0.38 -10.57
CA PRO A 253 -5.58 0.77 -9.59
C PRO A 253 -5.75 -0.29 -8.49
N THR A 254 -5.97 0.17 -7.25
CA THR A 254 -6.18 -0.68 -6.08
C THR A 254 -7.55 -0.45 -5.45
N PHE A 255 -8.11 -1.48 -4.83
CA PHE A 255 -9.50 -1.50 -4.34
C PHE A 255 -9.60 -2.15 -2.96
N ILE A 256 -10.65 -1.80 -2.22
CA ILE A 256 -11.09 -2.51 -1.00
C ILE A 256 -12.54 -2.92 -1.23
N PRO A 257 -12.78 -4.02 -1.96
CA PRO A 257 -14.12 -4.34 -2.44
C PRO A 257 -15.10 -4.73 -1.34
N PHE A 258 -14.61 -5.25 -0.21
CA PHE A 258 -15.46 -5.68 0.90
C PHE A 258 -15.41 -4.68 2.04
N THR A 259 -16.35 -3.75 2.01
CA THR A 259 -16.62 -2.73 3.03
C THR A 259 -17.98 -2.98 3.70
N PRO A 260 -18.28 -2.33 4.85
CA PRO A 260 -19.60 -2.37 5.48
C PRO A 260 -20.78 -1.92 4.61
N TRP A 261 -20.49 -1.25 3.48
CA TRP A 261 -21.48 -0.68 2.58
C TRP A 261 -21.58 -1.45 1.25
N THR A 262 -20.85 -2.56 1.12
CA THR A 262 -20.78 -3.32 -0.13
C THR A 262 -22.05 -4.11 -0.35
N THR A 263 -22.61 -4.04 -1.56
CA THR A 263 -23.66 -4.95 -2.01
C THR A 263 -23.10 -5.92 -3.04
N GLU A 264 -23.76 -7.08 -3.23
CA GLU A 264 -23.38 -7.98 -4.33
C GLU A 264 -23.40 -7.27 -5.68
N GLU A 265 -24.38 -6.40 -5.91
CA GLU A 265 -24.47 -5.63 -7.17
C GLU A 265 -23.29 -4.66 -7.32
N SER A 266 -22.88 -3.95 -6.26
CA SER A 266 -21.71 -3.08 -6.32
C SER A 266 -20.42 -3.85 -6.63
N PHE A 267 -20.29 -5.09 -6.13
CA PHE A 267 -19.17 -5.95 -6.45
C PHE A 267 -19.20 -6.43 -7.92
N ARG A 268 -20.39 -6.81 -8.43
CA ARG A 268 -20.58 -7.14 -9.85
C ARG A 268 -20.28 -5.93 -10.74
N GLU A 269 -20.71 -4.75 -10.35
CA GLU A 269 -20.44 -3.48 -11.03
C GLU A 269 -18.94 -3.15 -11.09
N LEU A 270 -18.19 -3.40 -10.00
CA LEU A 270 -16.73 -3.31 -10.01
C LEU A 270 -16.13 -4.20 -11.08
N LEU A 271 -16.51 -5.48 -11.12
CA LEU A 271 -15.99 -6.42 -12.12
C LEU A 271 -16.37 -6.01 -13.55
N ARG A 272 -17.63 -5.59 -13.78
CA ARG A 272 -18.09 -5.09 -15.09
C ARG A 272 -17.28 -3.87 -15.54
N THR A 273 -17.07 -2.90 -14.66
CA THR A 273 -16.30 -1.68 -14.95
C THR A 273 -14.83 -1.99 -15.26
N LEU A 274 -14.19 -2.89 -14.48
CA LEU A 274 -12.81 -3.30 -14.76
C LEU A 274 -12.66 -3.97 -16.12
N ARG A 275 -13.66 -4.76 -16.53
CA ARG A 275 -13.70 -5.36 -17.87
C ARG A 275 -13.91 -4.28 -18.95
N GLU A 276 -14.89 -3.41 -18.79
CA GLU A 276 -15.22 -2.35 -19.76
C GLU A 276 -14.08 -1.34 -19.96
N LEU A 277 -13.30 -1.08 -18.92
CA LEU A 277 -12.11 -0.23 -18.97
C LEU A 277 -10.84 -0.99 -19.37
N ASP A 278 -10.93 -2.30 -19.59
CA ASP A 278 -9.80 -3.19 -19.89
C ASP A 278 -8.67 -3.06 -18.85
N LEU A 279 -9.02 -3.22 -17.57
CA LEU A 279 -8.13 -3.08 -16.41
C LEU A 279 -7.83 -4.41 -15.71
N VAL A 280 -8.39 -5.52 -16.19
CA VAL A 280 -8.26 -6.84 -15.56
C VAL A 280 -6.80 -7.23 -15.33
N GLU A 281 -5.94 -7.04 -16.32
CA GLU A 281 -4.51 -7.34 -16.21
C GLU A 281 -3.73 -6.29 -15.40
N GLN A 282 -4.29 -5.09 -15.17
CA GLN A 282 -3.68 -4.02 -14.39
C GLN A 282 -3.98 -4.12 -12.89
N VAL A 283 -5.02 -4.85 -12.51
CA VAL A 283 -5.42 -5.07 -11.11
C VAL A 283 -4.85 -6.39 -10.60
N SER A 284 -4.04 -6.33 -9.54
CA SER A 284 -3.62 -7.55 -8.85
C SER A 284 -4.85 -8.27 -8.27
N PRO A 285 -5.02 -9.60 -8.46
CA PRO A 285 -6.21 -10.31 -7.98
C PRO A 285 -6.48 -10.14 -6.48
N VAL A 286 -5.45 -9.93 -5.66
CA VAL A 286 -5.62 -9.68 -4.22
C VAL A 286 -6.43 -8.42 -3.94
N GLN A 287 -6.34 -7.40 -4.80
CA GLN A 287 -7.10 -6.15 -4.71
C GLN A 287 -8.61 -6.38 -4.91
N LEU A 288 -9.02 -7.53 -5.45
CA LEU A 288 -10.42 -7.93 -5.59
C LEU A 288 -10.95 -8.72 -4.38
N ALA A 289 -10.08 -9.07 -3.43
CA ALA A 289 -10.41 -9.86 -2.24
C ALA A 289 -10.23 -9.09 -0.93
N LEU A 290 -9.74 -7.83 -0.98
CA LEU A 290 -9.45 -7.06 0.22
C LEU A 290 -10.73 -6.70 0.98
N ARG A 291 -10.65 -6.84 2.31
CA ARG A 291 -11.68 -6.41 3.25
C ARG A 291 -11.18 -5.21 4.04
N LEU A 292 -12.06 -4.24 4.23
CA LEU A 292 -11.77 -3.04 5.02
C LEU A 292 -11.38 -3.42 6.44
N LEU A 293 -10.18 -3.00 6.86
CA LEU A 293 -9.72 -3.16 8.23
C LEU A 293 -10.02 -1.88 9.01
N ILE A 294 -10.35 -2.03 10.29
CA ILE A 294 -10.59 -0.91 11.22
C ILE A 294 -9.55 -1.03 12.34
N PRO A 295 -8.32 -0.52 12.15
CA PRO A 295 -7.31 -0.54 13.19
C PRO A 295 -7.65 0.43 14.34
N ALA A 296 -6.94 0.31 15.46
CA ALA A 296 -7.03 1.28 16.54
C ALA A 296 -6.68 2.70 16.03
N GLY A 297 -7.44 3.70 16.48
CA GLY A 297 -7.25 5.10 16.06
C GLY A 297 -7.72 5.43 14.63
N SER A 298 -8.32 4.48 13.91
CA SER A 298 -8.89 4.72 12.59
C SER A 298 -9.99 5.78 12.63
N LEU A 299 -9.92 6.80 11.75
CA LEU A 299 -10.97 7.83 11.66
C LEU A 299 -12.31 7.27 11.15
N LEU A 300 -12.34 6.04 10.60
CA LEU A 300 -13.60 5.34 10.32
C LEU A 300 -14.50 5.26 11.56
N LEU A 301 -13.94 5.20 12.76
CA LEU A 301 -14.70 5.12 14.02
C LEU A 301 -15.47 6.40 14.33
N GLU A 302 -15.19 7.52 13.65
CA GLU A 302 -15.98 8.75 13.75
C GLU A 302 -17.33 8.65 13.04
N LEU A 303 -17.48 7.69 12.12
CA LEU A 303 -18.75 7.46 11.43
C LEU A 303 -19.70 6.70 12.37
N PRO A 304 -20.90 7.24 12.70
CA PRO A 304 -21.81 6.62 13.64
C PRO A 304 -22.21 5.19 13.26
N GLU A 305 -22.38 4.90 11.97
CA GLU A 305 -22.68 3.54 11.50
C GLU A 305 -21.52 2.56 11.73
N ILE A 306 -20.26 3.02 11.59
CA ILE A 306 -19.09 2.18 11.83
C ILE A 306 -18.88 1.96 13.32
N ALA A 307 -19.04 3.00 14.14
CA ALA A 307 -18.94 2.88 15.59
C ALA A 307 -19.94 1.84 16.17
N ARG A 308 -21.14 1.73 15.59
CA ARG A 308 -22.13 0.70 15.96
C ARG A 308 -21.78 -0.70 15.45
N LEU A 309 -21.13 -0.79 14.29
CA LEU A 309 -20.78 -2.06 13.64
C LEU A 309 -19.49 -2.67 14.19
N ALA A 310 -18.54 -1.82 14.58
CA ALA A 310 -17.25 -2.21 15.09
C ALA A 310 -17.43 -2.93 16.43
N GLY A 311 -17.07 -4.21 16.45
CA GLY A 311 -17.00 -5.00 17.66
C GLY A 311 -15.83 -4.58 18.57
N PRO A 312 -15.64 -5.28 19.70
CA PRO A 312 -14.51 -5.03 20.59
C PRO A 312 -13.19 -5.16 19.83
N PHE A 313 -12.20 -4.36 20.25
CA PHE A 313 -10.87 -4.43 19.66
C PHE A 313 -10.22 -5.79 19.93
N GLU A 314 -9.83 -6.49 18.87
CA GLU A 314 -9.14 -7.78 18.96
C GLU A 314 -7.63 -7.54 18.98
N GLN A 315 -7.01 -7.67 20.15
CA GLN A 315 -5.57 -7.45 20.33
C GLN A 315 -4.69 -8.33 19.43
N ALA A 316 -5.03 -9.61 19.23
CA ALA A 316 -4.26 -10.51 18.35
C ALA A 316 -4.38 -10.14 16.85
N GLY A 317 -5.50 -9.50 16.48
CA GLY A 317 -5.77 -9.02 15.13
C GLY A 317 -5.28 -7.58 14.88
N LEU A 318 -5.06 -6.82 15.95
CA LEU A 318 -4.79 -5.37 15.96
C LEU A 318 -5.87 -4.55 15.23
N LEU A 319 -7.13 -4.96 15.38
CA LEU A 319 -8.26 -4.36 14.68
C LEU A 319 -9.58 -4.55 15.43
N HIS A 320 -10.57 -3.71 15.12
CA HIS A 320 -11.97 -3.96 15.44
C HIS A 320 -12.57 -4.93 14.42
N ARG A 321 -13.08 -6.06 14.92
CA ARG A 321 -13.82 -7.01 14.07
C ARG A 321 -15.18 -6.44 13.70
N TRP A 322 -15.61 -6.67 12.48
CA TRP A 322 -16.95 -6.33 12.02
C TRP A 322 -17.49 -7.41 11.10
N GLN A 323 -18.80 -7.65 11.17
CA GLN A 323 -19.53 -8.54 10.26
C GLN A 323 -20.34 -7.68 9.30
N HIS A 324 -20.49 -8.14 8.06
CA HIS A 324 -21.31 -7.41 7.12
C HIS A 324 -22.80 -7.55 7.49
N PRO A 325 -23.63 -6.49 7.40
CA PRO A 325 -25.06 -6.58 7.69
C PRO A 325 -25.78 -7.63 6.83
N ASP A 326 -25.33 -7.81 5.59
CA ASP A 326 -25.72 -8.91 4.71
C ASP A 326 -24.69 -10.05 4.76
N ARG A 327 -25.10 -11.21 5.26
CA ARG A 327 -24.26 -12.43 5.36
C ARG A 327 -23.86 -13.00 4.01
N GLN A 328 -24.60 -12.73 2.94
CA GLN A 328 -24.26 -13.21 1.60
C GLN A 328 -22.99 -12.52 1.08
N VAL A 329 -22.81 -11.23 1.39
CA VAL A 329 -21.58 -10.47 1.08
C VAL A 329 -20.37 -11.03 1.84
N ASP A 330 -20.52 -11.41 3.11
CA ASP A 330 -19.44 -12.07 3.85
C ASP A 330 -19.09 -13.45 3.24
N ALA A 331 -20.09 -14.23 2.85
CA ALA A 331 -19.87 -15.50 2.17
C ALA A 331 -19.18 -15.33 0.80
N LEU A 332 -19.57 -14.28 0.05
CA LEU A 332 -18.93 -13.89 -1.20
C LEU A 332 -17.45 -13.52 -0.99
N ALA A 333 -17.16 -12.70 0.01
CA ALA A 333 -15.79 -12.30 0.36
C ALA A 333 -14.89 -13.51 0.64
N VAL A 334 -15.40 -14.50 1.38
CA VAL A 334 -14.67 -15.75 1.69
C VAL A 334 -14.38 -16.55 0.41
N LYS A 335 -15.38 -16.71 -0.48
CA LYS A 335 -15.22 -17.44 -1.74
C LYS A 335 -14.21 -16.76 -2.67
N VAL A 336 -14.28 -15.43 -2.78
CA VAL A 336 -13.38 -14.62 -3.61
C VAL A 336 -11.94 -14.71 -3.07
N LEU A 337 -11.74 -14.56 -1.76
CA LEU A 337 -10.43 -14.69 -1.14
C LEU A 337 -9.83 -16.09 -1.36
N ALA A 338 -10.65 -17.15 -1.27
CA ALA A 338 -10.20 -18.51 -1.55
C ALA A 338 -9.77 -18.68 -3.02
N ALA A 339 -10.53 -18.15 -3.97
CA ALA A 339 -10.20 -18.20 -5.39
C ALA A 339 -8.91 -17.45 -5.72
N VAL A 340 -8.71 -16.26 -5.13
CA VAL A 340 -7.47 -15.49 -5.26
C VAL A 340 -6.29 -16.26 -4.68
N SER A 341 -6.44 -16.79 -3.47
CA SER A 341 -5.38 -17.54 -2.78
C SER A 341 -4.95 -18.76 -3.60
N GLU A 342 -5.91 -19.47 -4.18
CA GLU A 342 -5.64 -20.62 -5.03
C GLU A 342 -4.97 -20.23 -6.34
N GLY A 343 -5.46 -19.16 -6.99
CA GLY A 343 -4.85 -18.63 -8.21
C GLY A 343 -3.40 -18.21 -8.02
N GLN A 344 -3.09 -17.55 -6.90
CA GLN A 344 -1.73 -17.15 -6.54
C GLN A 344 -0.82 -18.35 -6.26
N LYS A 345 -1.28 -19.33 -5.48
CA LYS A 345 -0.52 -20.56 -5.19
C LYS A 345 -0.16 -21.33 -6.44
N GLN A 346 -1.06 -21.35 -7.43
CA GLN A 346 -0.87 -22.05 -8.70
C GLN A 346 -0.16 -21.19 -9.77
N GLY A 347 0.18 -19.93 -9.47
CA GLY A 347 0.78 -19.02 -10.46
C GLY A 347 -0.11 -18.75 -11.68
N ARG A 348 -1.44 -18.78 -11.51
CA ARG A 348 -2.39 -18.56 -12.61
C ARG A 348 -2.31 -17.13 -13.14
N PRO A 349 -2.52 -16.92 -14.46
CA PRO A 349 -2.67 -15.58 -15.02
C PRO A 349 -3.78 -14.77 -14.34
N ARG A 350 -3.66 -13.43 -14.36
CA ARG A 350 -4.63 -12.54 -13.72
C ARG A 350 -6.02 -12.68 -14.35
N ALA A 351 -6.14 -12.70 -15.68
CA ALA A 351 -7.40 -12.95 -16.37
C ALA A 351 -8.10 -14.27 -15.97
N VAL A 352 -7.34 -15.35 -15.76
CA VAL A 352 -7.92 -16.64 -15.32
C VAL A 352 -8.49 -16.53 -13.91
N THR A 353 -7.73 -15.90 -13.00
CA THR A 353 -8.21 -15.68 -11.62
C THR A 353 -9.41 -14.73 -11.61
N PHE A 354 -9.39 -13.67 -12.41
CA PHE A 354 -10.51 -12.76 -12.59
C PHE A 354 -11.76 -13.48 -13.11
N GLY A 355 -11.62 -14.37 -14.10
CA GLY A 355 -12.73 -15.18 -14.61
C GLY A 355 -13.36 -16.06 -13.55
N LYS A 356 -12.56 -16.61 -12.62
CA LYS A 356 -13.11 -17.36 -11.49
C LYS A 356 -13.87 -16.47 -10.51
N ILE A 357 -13.35 -15.28 -10.22
CA ILE A 357 -14.03 -14.28 -9.38
C ILE A 357 -15.35 -13.84 -10.04
N TRP A 358 -15.33 -13.63 -11.36
CA TRP A 358 -16.52 -13.31 -12.14
C TRP A 358 -17.59 -14.39 -12.00
N GLU A 359 -17.24 -15.66 -12.17
CA GLU A 359 -18.17 -16.79 -12.02
C GLU A 359 -18.74 -16.89 -10.60
N ILE A 360 -17.89 -16.69 -9.58
CA ILE A 360 -18.34 -16.66 -8.17
C ILE A 360 -19.35 -15.53 -7.94
N ALA A 361 -19.10 -14.36 -8.52
CA ALA A 361 -19.97 -13.21 -8.36
C ALA A 361 -21.26 -13.32 -9.19
N HIS A 362 -21.19 -13.83 -10.42
CA HIS A 362 -22.32 -13.79 -11.37
C HIS A 362 -23.14 -15.08 -11.43
N GLY A 363 -22.59 -16.21 -10.96
CA GLY A 363 -23.18 -17.54 -11.11
C GLY A 363 -23.01 -18.14 -12.52
N THR A 364 -22.43 -17.38 -13.45
CA THR A 364 -22.18 -17.81 -14.82
C THR A 364 -20.76 -17.45 -15.23
N ALA A 365 -20.20 -18.27 -16.13
CA ALA A 365 -18.96 -17.92 -16.79
C ALA A 365 -19.17 -16.64 -17.64
N PRO A 366 -18.13 -15.80 -17.77
CA PRO A 366 -18.19 -14.64 -18.64
C PRO A 366 -18.41 -15.07 -20.10
N VAL A 367 -19.26 -14.32 -20.82
CA VAL A 367 -19.74 -14.67 -22.18
C VAL A 367 -18.61 -14.73 -23.22
N GLU A 368 -17.52 -13.99 -22.99
CA GLU A 368 -16.35 -13.97 -23.87
C GLU A 368 -15.15 -14.58 -23.14
N ASN A 369 -14.36 -15.39 -23.85
CA ASN A 369 -12.99 -15.66 -23.43
C ASN A 369 -12.32 -14.30 -23.24
N PHE A 370 -11.73 -14.04 -22.07
CA PHE A 370 -10.91 -12.87 -21.79
C PHE A 370 -9.61 -12.87 -22.63
N ASN A 371 -9.71 -13.08 -23.94
CA ASN A 371 -8.73 -12.71 -24.95
C ASN A 371 -8.72 -11.18 -25.03
N LEU A 372 -8.45 -10.56 -23.88
CA LEU A 372 -8.00 -9.19 -23.80
C LEU A 372 -6.77 -9.14 -24.71
N VAL A 373 -6.78 -8.16 -25.61
CA VAL A 373 -5.69 -7.86 -26.54
C VAL A 373 -4.35 -8.13 -25.83
N PRO A 374 -3.36 -8.79 -26.47
CA PRO A 374 -2.04 -8.98 -25.88
C PRO A 374 -1.45 -7.61 -25.56
N ARG A 375 -1.80 -7.05 -24.41
CA ARG A 375 -1.33 -5.75 -24.01
C ARG A 375 0.11 -5.99 -23.64
N ALA A 376 0.99 -5.28 -24.36
CA ALA A 376 2.40 -5.16 -24.07
C ALA A 376 2.61 -5.24 -22.57
N ALA A 377 3.41 -6.21 -22.16
CA ALA A 377 3.23 -6.84 -20.88
C ALA A 377 3.23 -5.84 -19.72
N ILE A 378 2.05 -5.73 -19.09
CA ILE A 378 1.77 -4.77 -18.05
C ILE A 378 2.81 -4.94 -16.94
N PRO A 379 3.59 -3.90 -16.62
CA PRO A 379 4.61 -4.00 -15.58
C PRO A 379 3.97 -4.22 -14.22
N TYR A 380 4.52 -5.12 -13.41
CA TYR A 380 4.07 -5.35 -12.03
C TYR A 380 5.19 -5.87 -11.15
N LEU A 381 5.13 -5.57 -9.86
CA LEU A 381 5.96 -6.21 -8.84
C LEU A 381 5.40 -7.60 -8.51
N ASP A 382 6.27 -8.60 -8.43
CA ASP A 382 5.87 -9.98 -8.05
C ASP A 382 5.38 -10.10 -6.60
N GLU A 383 5.67 -9.10 -5.77
CA GLU A 383 4.94 -8.85 -4.53
C GLU A 383 3.88 -7.76 -4.73
N PRO A 384 2.60 -8.05 -4.45
CA PRO A 384 1.54 -7.07 -4.63
C PRO A 384 1.63 -5.95 -3.59
N TRP A 385 1.23 -4.75 -4.01
CA TRP A 385 1.09 -3.60 -3.13
C TRP A 385 -0.09 -3.76 -2.17
N TYR A 386 0.06 -3.26 -0.94
CA TYR A 386 -0.98 -3.17 0.08
C TYR A 386 -0.88 -1.79 0.76
N CYS A 387 -2.04 -1.23 1.12
CA CYS A 387 -2.15 0.01 1.91
C CYS A 387 -1.88 -0.26 3.39
#